data_AF-F2JMJ7-F1
#
_entry.id   AF-F2JMJ7-F1
#
_cell.length_a   1.000
_cell.length_b   1.000
_cell.length_c   1.000
_cell.angle_alpha   90.00
_cell.angle_beta   90.00
_cell.angle_gamma   90.00
#
_symmetry.space_group_name_H-M   'P 1'
#
loop_
_entity.id
_entity.type
_entity.pdbx_description
1 polymer ?
#
loop_
_entity_poly.entity_id
_entity_poly.type
_entity_poly.pdbx_seq_one_letter_code
_entity_poly.pdbx_strand_id
1 'polypeptide(L)'
;MIVQGCHYIEEQKKKYLKHTLIWTAIVAVLFGSGLFLVGKRENYFTVIAGVLVLGIALNLSRYIGFRKFKDGKEVSAKILEGMKGSYDLFHSAIIPDARGTAFFEHIVVTSRSMYFISESSEMIKKYRLCLENKLASKGIPMKSIHFVHVDNEVQIKNLAIKIEKDACYTNEKLGEYTKVINDLLM
;
A
#
# COMPACT_ATOMS: atom_id res chain seq x y z
N MET A 1 -15.40 -4.95 3.97
CA MET A 1 -14.99 -3.65 4.49
C MET A 1 -13.96 -3.02 3.56
N ILE A 2 -13.92 -1.69 3.44
CA ILE A 2 -12.80 -1.01 2.78
C ILE A 2 -11.65 -0.95 3.79
N VAL A 3 -10.58 -1.70 3.55
CA VAL A 3 -9.43 -1.78 4.46
C VAL A 3 -8.41 -0.68 4.14
N GLN A 4 -8.19 -0.43 2.86
CA GLN A 4 -7.28 0.62 2.37
C GLN A 4 -8.01 1.47 1.34
N GLY A 5 -8.13 2.78 1.59
CA GLY A 5 -8.92 3.71 0.78
C GLY A 5 -8.33 4.05 -0.58
N CYS A 6 -9.17 4.53 -1.50
CA CYS A 6 -8.83 4.80 -2.90
C CYS A 6 -7.73 5.85 -3.14
N HIS A 7 -7.47 6.74 -2.17
CA HIS A 7 -6.41 7.76 -2.22
C HIS A 7 -5.22 7.45 -1.29
N TYR A 8 -5.06 6.20 -0.88
CA TYR A 8 -4.07 5.81 0.12
C TYR A 8 -2.64 6.27 -0.21
N ILE A 9 -2.16 6.08 -1.45
CA ILE A 9 -0.79 6.46 -1.80
C ILE A 9 -0.64 7.98 -1.72
N GLU A 10 -1.59 8.74 -2.27
CA GLU A 10 -1.58 10.19 -2.19
C GLU A 10 -1.57 10.70 -0.74
N GLU A 11 -2.37 10.10 0.13
CA GLU A 11 -2.39 10.41 1.56
C GLU A 11 -1.05 10.09 2.25
N GLN A 12 -0.47 8.92 1.97
CA GLN A 12 0.86 8.56 2.50
C GLN A 12 1.94 9.52 2.02
N LYS A 13 1.94 9.91 0.73
CA LYS A 13 2.88 10.90 0.19
C LYS A 13 2.77 12.23 0.94
N LYS A 14 1.55 12.75 1.11
CA LYS A 14 1.31 14.02 1.84
C LYS A 14 1.76 13.91 3.29
N LYS A 15 1.42 12.81 3.96
CA LYS A 15 1.81 12.54 5.36
C LYS A 15 3.33 12.53 5.55
N TYR A 16 4.05 11.73 4.77
CA TYR A 16 5.50 11.60 4.91
C TYR A 16 6.23 12.88 4.48
N LEU A 17 5.73 13.60 3.48
CA LEU A 17 6.29 14.90 3.12
C LEU A 17 6.11 15.92 4.25
N LYS A 18 4.90 16.03 4.82
CA LYS A 18 4.61 16.91 5.95
C LYS A 18 5.50 16.59 7.15
N HIS A 19 5.65 15.32 7.51
CA HIS A 19 6.52 14.91 8.61
C HIS A 19 7.99 15.22 8.33
N THR A 20 8.45 15.02 7.09
CA THR A 20 9.83 15.40 6.70
C THR A 20 10.06 16.89 6.91
N LEU A 21 9.12 17.75 6.50
CA LEU A 21 9.23 19.20 6.70
C LEU A 21 9.24 19.59 8.19
N ILE A 22 8.40 18.96 9.01
CA ILE A 22 8.37 19.20 10.47
C ILE A 22 9.73 18.83 11.09
N TRP A 23 10.26 17.66 10.77
CA TRP A 23 11.55 17.22 11.28
C TRP A 23 12.70 18.13 10.81
N THR A 24 12.69 18.55 9.54
CA THR A 24 13.65 19.52 9.02
C THR A 24 13.60 20.84 9.77
N ALA A 25 12.39 21.35 10.08
CA ALA A 25 12.23 22.57 10.85
C ALA A 25 12.80 22.42 12.28
N ILE A 26 12.51 21.32 12.97
CA ILE A 26 13.05 21.04 14.32
C ILE A 26 14.57 21.00 14.30
N VAL A 27 15.16 20.26 13.35
CA VAL A 27 16.62 20.15 13.20
C VAL A 27 17.25 21.51 12.89
N ALA A 28 16.64 22.29 11.99
CA ALA A 28 17.13 23.62 11.62
C ALA A 28 17.10 24.59 12.81
N VAL A 29 16.04 24.58 13.62
CA VAL A 29 15.94 25.43 14.81
C VAL A 29 17.00 25.06 15.85
N LEU A 30 17.20 23.76 16.12
CA LEU A 30 18.20 23.30 17.09
C LEU A 30 19.63 23.58 16.63
N PHE A 31 19.92 23.33 15.36
CA PHE A 31 21.24 23.62 14.82
C PHE A 31 21.51 25.13 14.78
N GLY A 32 20.53 25.93 14.37
CA GLY A 32 20.60 27.38 14.32
C GLY A 32 20.78 28.01 15.70
N SER A 33 20.04 27.53 16.71
CA SER A 33 20.18 28.01 18.10
C SER A 33 21.55 27.66 18.68
N GLY A 34 22.07 26.46 18.40
CA GLY A 34 23.43 26.08 18.78
C GLY A 34 24.50 27.00 18.21
N LEU A 35 24.39 27.31 16.91
CA LEU A 35 25.29 28.25 16.24
C LEU A 35 25.18 29.67 16.81
N PHE A 36 23.96 30.15 17.05
CA PHE A 36 23.72 31.50 17.56
C PHE A 36 24.22 31.68 19.01
N LEU A 37 23.97 30.70 19.88
CA LEU A 37 24.31 30.79 21.31
C LEU A 37 25.79 30.48 21.59
N VAL A 38 26.39 29.52 20.88
CA VAL A 38 27.75 29.02 21.19
C VAL A 38 28.79 29.56 20.19
N GLY A 39 28.37 30.02 19.01
CA GLY A 39 29.27 30.56 17.98
C GLY A 39 30.20 29.51 17.34
N LYS A 40 30.11 28.24 17.75
CA LYS A 40 30.90 27.11 17.24
C LYS A 40 29.99 25.98 16.79
N ARG A 41 30.42 25.25 15.77
CA ARG A 41 29.72 24.04 15.26
C ARG A 41 29.81 22.86 16.23
N GLU A 42 30.83 22.82 17.08
CA GLU A 42 31.10 21.73 18.02
C GLU A 42 30.39 22.01 19.34
N ASN A 43 29.07 21.86 19.35
CA ASN A 43 28.26 22.07 20.55
C ASN A 43 27.21 20.96 20.71
N TYR A 44 26.66 20.86 21.92
CA TYR A 44 25.67 19.83 22.27
C TYR A 44 24.40 19.88 21.39
N PHE A 45 23.96 21.07 20.98
CA PHE A 45 22.80 21.23 20.09
C PHE A 45 23.07 20.64 18.70
N THR A 46 24.29 20.77 18.18
CA THR A 46 24.68 20.18 16.89
C THR A 46 24.68 18.65 16.97
N VAL A 47 25.11 18.06 18.10
CA VAL A 47 25.04 16.61 18.32
C VAL A 47 23.59 16.14 18.34
N ILE A 48 22.71 16.81 19.11
CA ILE A 48 21.28 16.48 19.13
C ILE A 48 20.66 16.61 17.74
N ALA A 49 20.92 17.72 17.05
CA ALA A 49 20.42 17.94 15.70
C ALA A 49 20.84 16.81 14.75
N GLY A 50 22.09 16.35 14.84
CA GLY A 50 22.62 15.22 14.08
C GLY A 50 21.84 13.92 14.31
N VAL A 51 21.48 13.61 15.56
CA VAL A 51 20.64 12.42 15.86
C VAL A 51 19.24 12.57 15.29
N LEU A 52 18.64 13.76 15.40
CA LEU A 52 17.27 14.02 14.92
C LEU A 52 17.15 14.02 13.38
N VAL A 53 18.26 14.10 12.64
CA VAL A 53 18.28 13.87 11.18
C VAL A 53 17.76 12.47 10.82
N LEU A 54 17.86 11.48 11.72
CA LEU A 54 17.27 10.16 11.50
C LEU A 54 15.75 10.24 11.25
N GLY A 55 15.05 11.16 11.91
CA GLY A 55 13.62 11.41 11.69
C GLY A 55 13.34 11.92 10.27
N ILE A 56 14.22 12.79 9.75
CA ILE A 56 14.15 13.27 8.36
C ILE A 56 14.40 12.10 7.40
N ALA A 57 15.49 11.35 7.60
CA ALA A 57 15.90 10.26 6.72
C ALA A 57 14.81 9.18 6.60
N LEU A 58 14.21 8.80 7.72
CA LEU A 58 13.13 7.80 7.74
C LEU A 58 11.90 8.28 6.96
N ASN A 59 11.39 9.49 7.24
CA ASN A 59 10.20 9.99 6.55
C ASN A 59 10.45 10.28 5.06
N LEU A 60 11.63 10.80 4.72
CA LEU A 60 12.01 11.07 3.34
C LEU A 60 12.16 9.77 2.53
N SER A 61 12.77 8.74 3.11
CA SER A 61 12.88 7.42 2.46
C SER A 61 11.51 6.83 2.16
N ARG A 62 10.55 6.93 3.10
CA ARG A 62 9.16 6.48 2.90
C ARG A 62 8.47 7.28 1.81
N TYR A 63 8.60 8.62 1.83
CA TYR A 63 8.06 9.47 0.76
C TYR A 63 8.59 9.06 -0.62
N ILE A 64 9.90 8.86 -0.76
CA ILE A 64 10.52 8.41 -2.01
C ILE A 64 10.01 7.01 -2.39
N GLY A 65 9.83 6.11 -1.42
CA GLY A 65 9.25 4.79 -1.62
C GLY A 65 7.84 4.83 -2.22
N PHE A 66 6.98 5.72 -1.75
CA PHE A 66 5.63 5.92 -2.29
C PHE A 66 5.61 6.76 -3.58
N ARG A 67 6.60 7.63 -3.82
CA ARG A 67 6.65 8.56 -4.96
C ARG A 67 6.49 7.87 -6.31
N LYS A 68 7.05 6.66 -6.45
CA LYS A 68 7.05 5.88 -7.70
C LYS A 68 5.69 5.25 -8.05
N PHE A 69 4.74 5.25 -7.13
CA PHE A 69 3.42 4.66 -7.35
C PHE A 69 2.35 5.72 -7.52
N LYS A 70 1.22 5.36 -8.14
CA LYS A 70 0.05 6.22 -8.30
C LYS A 70 -1.17 5.40 -7.94
N ASP A 71 -2.14 6.01 -7.26
CA ASP A 71 -3.40 5.34 -6.97
C ASP A 71 -4.14 4.92 -8.25
N GLY A 72 -4.97 3.88 -8.12
CA GLY A 72 -5.82 3.40 -9.21
C GLY A 72 -6.89 4.43 -9.62
N LYS A 73 -7.58 4.18 -10.74
CA LYS A 73 -8.66 5.07 -11.20
C LYS A 73 -9.81 5.09 -10.20
N GLU A 74 -10.28 6.29 -9.85
CA GLU A 74 -11.38 6.51 -8.91
C GLU A 74 -12.68 5.83 -9.36
N VAL A 75 -12.93 5.78 -10.68
CA VAL A 75 -14.10 5.08 -11.25
C VAL A 75 -14.06 3.59 -10.94
N SER A 76 -12.90 2.94 -11.13
CA SER A 76 -12.71 1.53 -10.79
C SER A 76 -12.90 1.29 -9.30
N ALA A 77 -12.40 2.20 -8.46
CA ALA A 77 -12.58 2.12 -7.00
C ALA A 77 -14.08 2.18 -6.62
N LYS A 78 -14.83 3.17 -7.12
CA LYS A 78 -16.26 3.33 -6.85
C LYS A 78 -17.09 2.11 -7.28
N ILE A 79 -16.73 1.48 -8.41
CA ILE A 79 -17.42 0.27 -8.88
C ILE A 79 -17.19 -0.89 -7.90
N LEU A 80 -15.98 -1.07 -7.39
CA LEU A 80 -15.65 -2.12 -6.43
C LEU A 80 -16.19 -1.83 -5.02
N GLU A 81 -16.20 -0.57 -4.60
CA GLU A 81 -16.80 -0.14 -3.32
C GLU A 81 -18.32 -0.30 -3.32
N GLY A 82 -18.96 -0.18 -4.50
CA GLY A 82 -20.40 -0.36 -4.67
C GLY A 82 -20.86 -1.83 -4.72
N MET A 83 -19.94 -2.80 -4.65
CA MET A 83 -20.28 -4.21 -4.69
C MET A 83 -21.11 -4.64 -3.47
N LYS A 84 -22.02 -5.60 -3.66
CA LYS A 84 -22.79 -6.23 -2.58
C LYS A 84 -22.09 -7.47 -2.03
N GLY A 85 -22.40 -7.79 -0.77
CA GLY A 85 -21.93 -8.99 -0.08
C GLY A 85 -20.81 -8.74 0.92
N SER A 86 -20.17 -9.82 1.37
CA SER A 86 -19.09 -9.81 2.35
C SER A 86 -17.74 -9.97 1.66
N TYR A 87 -16.97 -8.89 1.62
CA TYR A 87 -15.65 -8.84 1.02
C TYR A 87 -14.84 -7.73 1.69
N ASP A 88 -13.51 -7.85 1.65
CA ASP A 88 -12.57 -6.82 2.04
C ASP A 88 -11.82 -6.27 0.83
N LEU A 89 -11.66 -4.95 0.80
CA LEU A 89 -11.14 -4.22 -0.35
C LEU A 89 -9.91 -3.41 0.05
N PHE A 90 -8.83 -3.64 -0.68
CA PHE A 90 -7.57 -2.92 -0.57
C PHE A 90 -7.33 -2.15 -1.87
N HIS A 91 -7.47 -0.84 -1.83
CA HIS A 91 -7.04 0.01 -2.94
C HIS A 91 -5.55 0.30 -2.86
N SER A 92 -4.88 0.42 -3.99
CA SER A 92 -3.48 0.84 -4.10
C SER A 92 -2.51 -0.02 -3.28
N ALA A 93 -2.66 -1.34 -3.39
CA ALA A 93 -1.90 -2.32 -2.63
C ALA A 93 -0.45 -2.45 -3.14
N ILE A 94 0.51 -2.21 -2.24
CA ILE A 94 1.94 -2.32 -2.51
C ILE A 94 2.47 -3.52 -1.74
N ILE A 95 2.97 -4.53 -2.46
CA ILE A 95 3.50 -5.77 -1.87
C ILE A 95 5.00 -5.86 -2.17
N PRO A 96 5.88 -5.70 -1.17
CA PRO A 96 7.31 -5.90 -1.34
C PRO A 96 7.65 -7.39 -1.46
N ASP A 97 8.58 -7.67 -2.36
CA ASP A 97 9.12 -9.00 -2.61
C ASP A 97 10.63 -8.92 -2.90
N ALA A 98 11.33 -10.04 -2.80
CA ALA A 98 12.76 -10.16 -3.09
C ALA A 98 13.10 -9.78 -4.55
N ARG A 99 12.14 -9.93 -5.47
CA ARG A 99 12.28 -9.57 -6.90
C ARG A 99 11.94 -8.11 -7.22
N GLY A 100 11.48 -7.34 -6.23
CA GLY A 100 11.00 -5.98 -6.40
C GLY A 100 9.65 -5.76 -5.72
N THR A 101 9.01 -4.64 -6.02
CA THR A 101 7.70 -4.30 -5.43
C THR A 101 6.60 -4.56 -6.45
N ALA A 102 5.61 -5.39 -6.08
CA ALA A 102 4.38 -5.55 -6.84
C ALA A 102 3.38 -4.47 -6.44
N PHE A 103 2.65 -3.93 -7.41
CA PHE A 103 1.64 -2.92 -7.19
C PHE A 103 0.34 -3.36 -7.85
N PHE A 104 -0.72 -3.48 -7.06
CA PHE A 104 -2.06 -3.77 -7.54
C PHE A 104 -2.97 -2.59 -7.21
N GLU A 105 -3.66 -2.08 -8.23
CA GLU A 105 -4.62 -1.00 -8.08
C GLU A 105 -5.73 -1.40 -7.10
N HIS A 106 -6.17 -2.67 -7.15
CA HIS A 106 -7.16 -3.21 -6.22
C HIS A 106 -6.86 -4.66 -5.85
N ILE A 107 -7.04 -5.02 -4.58
CA ILE A 107 -7.15 -6.40 -4.13
C ILE A 107 -8.52 -6.57 -3.46
N VAL A 108 -9.32 -7.51 -3.95
CA VAL A 108 -10.58 -7.90 -3.32
C VAL A 108 -10.44 -9.27 -2.69
N VAL A 109 -10.79 -9.36 -1.42
CA VAL A 109 -10.77 -10.61 -0.65
C VAL A 109 -12.20 -10.98 -0.32
N THR A 110 -12.62 -12.18 -0.66
CA THR A 110 -13.89 -12.77 -0.25
C THR A 110 -13.62 -13.99 0.63
N SER A 111 -14.67 -14.57 1.21
CA SER A 111 -14.59 -15.84 1.95
C SER A 111 -14.07 -17.02 1.11
N ARG A 112 -14.07 -16.90 -0.22
CA ARG A 112 -13.72 -17.97 -1.15
C ARG A 112 -12.44 -17.69 -1.93
N SER A 113 -12.21 -16.43 -2.27
CA SER A 113 -11.26 -16.07 -3.32
C SER A 113 -10.58 -14.72 -3.04
N MET A 114 -9.37 -14.55 -3.55
CA MET A 114 -8.64 -13.30 -3.60
C MET A 114 -8.45 -12.88 -5.06
N TYR A 115 -8.78 -11.64 -5.36
CA TYR A 115 -8.71 -11.05 -6.68
C TYR A 115 -7.69 -9.92 -6.67
N PHE A 116 -6.54 -10.16 -7.29
CA PHE A 116 -5.48 -9.19 -7.52
C PHE A 116 -5.73 -8.52 -8.88
N ILE A 117 -6.13 -7.26 -8.87
CA ILE A 117 -6.58 -6.52 -10.04
C ILE A 117 -5.50 -5.52 -10.43
N SER A 118 -5.07 -5.54 -11.70
CA SER A 118 -4.13 -4.53 -12.18
C SER A 118 -4.33 -4.05 -13.61
N GLU A 119 -4.00 -2.78 -13.83
CA GLU A 119 -3.91 -2.19 -15.16
C GLU A 119 -2.66 -2.65 -15.94
N SER A 120 -1.65 -3.22 -15.28
CA SER A 120 -0.43 -3.70 -15.93
C SER A 120 -0.40 -5.22 -16.06
N SER A 121 -0.59 -5.72 -17.29
CA SER A 121 -0.44 -7.15 -17.58
C SER A 121 0.99 -7.67 -17.37
N GLU A 122 1.99 -6.82 -17.61
CA GLU A 122 3.40 -7.14 -17.38
C GLU A 122 3.71 -7.33 -15.90
N MET A 123 3.15 -6.48 -15.03
CA MET A 123 3.29 -6.60 -13.58
C MET A 123 2.71 -7.93 -13.09
N ILE A 124 1.50 -8.29 -13.55
CA ILE A 124 0.90 -9.59 -13.25
C ILE A 124 1.82 -10.73 -13.70
N LYS A 125 2.28 -10.73 -14.95
CA LYS A 125 3.18 -11.78 -15.46
C LYS A 125 4.46 -11.91 -14.64
N LYS A 126 5.03 -10.78 -14.20
CA LYS A 126 6.28 -10.74 -13.44
C LYS A 126 6.15 -11.30 -12.03
N TYR A 127 5.06 -10.98 -11.32
CA TYR A 127 4.92 -11.27 -9.89
C TYR A 127 3.95 -12.40 -9.54
N ARG A 128 3.10 -12.83 -10.48
CA ARG A 128 2.07 -13.86 -10.26
C ARG A 128 2.62 -15.12 -9.58
N LEU A 129 3.59 -15.79 -10.19
CA LEU A 129 4.11 -17.05 -9.66
C LEU A 129 4.71 -16.88 -8.25
N CYS A 130 5.39 -15.76 -8.01
CA CYS A 130 6.01 -15.48 -6.71
C CYS A 130 4.95 -15.26 -5.63
N LEU A 131 3.91 -14.48 -5.94
CA LEU A 131 2.80 -14.22 -5.03
C LEU A 131 1.94 -15.46 -4.79
N GLU A 132 1.64 -16.25 -5.83
CA GLU A 132 0.93 -17.53 -5.68
C GLU A 132 1.66 -18.46 -4.71
N ASN A 133 2.98 -18.62 -4.88
CA ASN A 133 3.79 -19.44 -3.98
C ASN A 133 3.85 -18.87 -2.55
N LYS A 134 3.95 -17.55 -2.40
CA LYS A 134 3.98 -16.86 -1.09
C LYS A 134 2.65 -16.96 -0.35
N LEU A 135 1.53 -16.92 -1.05
CA LEU A 135 0.19 -17.08 -0.48
C LEU A 135 -0.09 -18.56 -0.18
N ALA A 136 0.33 -19.48 -1.06
CA ALA A 136 0.23 -20.91 -0.82
C ALA A 136 1.01 -21.37 0.41
N SER A 137 2.22 -20.85 0.63
CA SER A 137 3.00 -21.15 1.84
C SER A 137 2.37 -20.61 3.13
N LYS A 138 1.45 -19.63 3.02
CA LYS A 138 0.62 -19.13 4.13
C LYS A 138 -0.72 -19.87 4.26
N GLY A 139 -0.91 -20.99 3.54
CA GLY A 139 -2.08 -21.85 3.64
C GLY A 139 -3.25 -21.48 2.71
N ILE A 140 -3.07 -20.51 1.80
CA ILE A 140 -4.12 -20.11 0.85
C ILE A 140 -4.14 -21.07 -0.35
N PRO A 141 -5.28 -21.71 -0.67
CA PRO A 141 -5.37 -22.57 -1.84
C PRO A 141 -5.09 -21.82 -3.14
N MET A 142 -4.22 -22.34 -4.01
CA MET A 142 -3.92 -21.68 -5.30
C MET A 142 -5.17 -21.44 -6.16
N LYS A 143 -6.15 -22.35 -6.09
CA LYS A 143 -7.44 -22.23 -6.80
C LYS A 143 -8.27 -21.02 -6.39
N SER A 144 -8.03 -20.46 -5.20
CA SER A 144 -8.71 -19.27 -4.70
C SER A 144 -7.96 -17.97 -5.01
N ILE A 145 -6.82 -18.03 -5.71
CA ILE A 145 -6.04 -16.84 -6.05
C ILE A 145 -6.26 -16.52 -7.52
N HIS A 146 -6.70 -15.28 -7.80
CA HIS A 146 -7.00 -14.82 -9.14
C HIS A 146 -6.25 -13.53 -9.43
N PHE A 147 -5.48 -13.50 -10.52
CA PHE A 147 -4.87 -12.29 -11.04
C PHE A 147 -5.63 -11.86 -12.29
N VAL A 148 -6.12 -10.62 -12.28
CA VAL A 148 -6.98 -10.09 -13.33
C VAL A 148 -6.37 -8.82 -13.88
N HIS A 149 -6.11 -8.82 -15.18
CA HIS A 149 -5.77 -7.60 -15.89
C HIS A 149 -7.05 -6.87 -16.26
N VAL A 150 -7.12 -5.58 -15.94
CA VAL A 150 -8.26 -4.71 -16.27
C VAL A 150 -7.74 -3.41 -16.87
N ASP A 151 -8.10 -3.11 -18.11
CA ASP A 151 -7.68 -1.89 -18.81
C ASP A 151 -8.82 -0.85 -18.94
N ASN A 152 -10.07 -1.28 -18.79
CA ASN A 152 -11.24 -0.45 -19.02
C ASN A 152 -12.39 -0.68 -18.01
N GLU A 153 -13.33 0.26 -18.00
CA GLU A 153 -14.47 0.28 -17.07
C GLU A 153 -15.45 -0.88 -17.30
N VAL A 154 -15.59 -1.38 -18.54
CA VAL A 154 -16.50 -2.50 -18.82
C VAL A 154 -15.97 -3.78 -18.17
N GLN A 155 -14.66 -4.01 -18.26
CA GLN A 155 -14.00 -5.14 -17.63
C GLN A 155 -14.10 -5.09 -16.10
N ILE A 156 -13.93 -3.91 -15.47
CA ILE A 156 -14.07 -3.82 -14.01
C ILE A 156 -15.51 -4.09 -13.55
N LYS A 157 -16.52 -3.62 -14.29
CA LYS A 157 -17.93 -3.91 -13.99
C LYS A 157 -18.24 -5.40 -14.10
N ASN A 158 -17.78 -6.04 -15.16
CA ASN A 158 -17.98 -7.48 -15.36
C ASN A 158 -17.28 -8.31 -14.27
N LEU A 159 -16.08 -7.88 -13.87
CA LEU A 159 -15.35 -8.50 -12.77
C LEU A 159 -16.07 -8.30 -11.44
N ALA A 160 -16.58 -7.10 -11.16
CA ALA A 160 -17.33 -6.80 -9.95
C ALA A 160 -18.54 -7.73 -9.79
N ILE A 161 -19.34 -7.91 -10.85
CA ILE A 161 -20.48 -8.84 -10.86
C ILE A 161 -20.04 -10.29 -10.56
N LYS A 162 -18.87 -10.70 -11.04
CA LYS A 162 -18.32 -12.03 -10.74
C LYS A 162 -17.91 -12.15 -9.27
N ILE A 163 -17.24 -11.13 -8.74
CA ILE A 163 -16.76 -11.10 -7.36
C ILE A 163 -17.96 -11.04 -6.38
N GLU A 164 -19.01 -10.29 -6.70
CA GLU A 164 -20.24 -10.24 -5.88
C GLU A 164 -20.84 -11.64 -5.64
N LYS A 165 -20.82 -12.50 -6.66
CA LYS A 165 -21.29 -13.89 -6.50
C LYS A 165 -20.46 -14.66 -5.47
N ASP A 166 -19.17 -14.40 -5.37
CA ASP A 166 -18.30 -14.99 -4.34
C ASP A 166 -18.51 -14.33 -2.98
N ALA A 167 -18.75 -13.02 -2.96
CA ALA A 167 -18.98 -12.22 -1.75
C ALA A 167 -20.32 -12.54 -1.07
N CYS A 168 -21.30 -13.11 -1.79
CA CYS A 168 -22.54 -13.62 -1.20
C CYS A 168 -22.30 -14.72 -0.15
N TYR A 169 -21.13 -15.39 -0.18
CA TYR A 169 -20.80 -16.42 0.80
C TYR A 169 -20.03 -15.82 1.97
N THR A 170 -20.55 -16.03 3.19
CA THR A 170 -19.91 -15.61 4.45
C THR A 170 -19.25 -16.80 5.13
N ASN A 171 -17.97 -16.67 5.50
CA ASN A 171 -17.20 -17.65 6.27
C ASN A 171 -16.08 -16.93 7.05
N GLU A 172 -15.61 -17.52 8.15
CA GLU A 172 -14.45 -17.08 8.95
C GLU A 172 -13.17 -16.90 8.10
N LYS A 173 -13.05 -17.65 6.99
CA LYS A 173 -11.94 -17.53 6.03
C LYS A 173 -11.70 -16.13 5.51
N LEU A 174 -12.74 -15.28 5.42
CA LEU A 174 -12.58 -13.89 4.99
C LEU A 174 -11.57 -13.16 5.91
N GLY A 175 -11.73 -13.29 7.23
CA GLY A 175 -10.84 -12.64 8.19
C GLY A 175 -9.40 -13.17 8.13
N GLU A 176 -9.23 -14.49 7.96
CA GLU A 176 -7.92 -15.11 7.79
C GLU A 176 -7.21 -14.59 6.54
N TYR A 177 -7.93 -14.56 5.42
CA TYR A 177 -7.43 -14.12 4.13
C TYR A 177 -7.07 -12.63 4.15
N THR A 178 -7.93 -11.80 4.73
CA THR A 178 -7.68 -10.37 4.93
C THR A 178 -6.44 -10.13 5.79
N LYS A 179 -6.24 -10.92 6.85
CA LYS A 179 -5.03 -10.83 7.69
C LYS A 179 -3.78 -11.19 6.90
N VAL A 180 -3.82 -12.24 6.08
CA VAL A 180 -2.69 -12.60 5.22
C VAL A 180 -2.32 -11.48 4.25
N ILE A 181 -3.31 -10.82 3.62
CA ILE A 181 -3.04 -9.68 2.75
C ILE A 181 -2.46 -8.51 3.55
N ASN A 182 -3.02 -8.16 4.71
CA ASN A 182 -2.48 -7.11 5.57
C ASN A 182 -1.00 -7.33 5.93
N ASP A 183 -0.62 -8.56 6.26
CA ASP A 183 0.77 -8.92 6.59
C ASP A 183 1.73 -8.82 5.39
N LEU A 184 1.21 -8.72 4.17
CA LEU A 184 1.99 -8.60 2.94
C LEU A 184 2.13 -7.16 2.45
N LEU A 185 1.31 -6.23 2.94
CA LEU A 185 1.31 -4.84 2.49
C LEU A 185 2.41 -4.01 3.14
N MET A 186 2.84 -2.97 2.43
CA MET A 186 3.79 -1.95 2.91
C MET A 186 3.11 -0.81 3.66
#